data_AF-A0A2S2BQE3-F1
#
_entry.id   AF-A0A2S2BQE3-F1
#
_cell.length_a   1.000
_cell.length_b   1.000
_cell.length_c   1.000
_cell.angle_alpha   90.00
_cell.angle_beta   90.00
_cell.angle_gamma   90.00
#
_symmetry.space_group_name_H-M   'P 1'
#
loop_
_entity.id
_entity.type
_entity.pdbx_description
1 polymer ?
#
loop_
_entity_poly.entity_id
_entity_poly.type
_entity_poly.pdbx_seq_one_letter_code
_entity_poly.pdbx_strand_id
1 'polypeptide(L)'
;MAGPDAPEAGWKAFTENVVGGGRLELDPAGIEQCIKLCQEHADRMRLLGGRARRELRASNLGLGEQDIESAKQLARKFDEKAIGGDDIEFANTAVGLFLAHETYASDMKSMFEAVLARYREQDAATAARLGSVGVQL
;
A
#
# COMPACT_ATOMS: atom_id res chain seq x y z
N MET A 1 -22.44 3.78 -2.36
CA MET A 1 -22.13 3.52 -0.94
C MET A 1 -20.75 4.10 -0.69
N ALA A 2 -20.68 5.29 -0.08
CA ALA A 2 -19.42 5.97 0.19
C ALA A 2 -18.57 5.08 1.12
N GLY A 3 -17.39 4.67 0.64
CA GLY A 3 -16.38 4.07 1.51
C GLY A 3 -15.91 5.13 2.52
N PRO A 4 -15.53 4.72 3.74
CA PRO A 4 -15.10 5.67 4.76
C PRO A 4 -13.88 6.41 4.22
N ASP A 5 -13.93 7.74 4.33
CA ASP A 5 -12.83 8.64 4.04
C ASP A 5 -11.54 8.03 4.59
N ALA A 6 -10.63 7.62 3.71
CA ALA A 6 -9.27 7.35 4.11
C ALA A 6 -8.79 8.64 4.78
N PRO A 7 -8.42 8.64 6.07
CA PRO A 7 -8.05 9.88 6.70
C PRO A 7 -6.75 10.35 6.06
N GLU A 8 -6.82 11.33 5.16
CA GLU A 8 -5.67 12.14 4.73
C GLU A 8 -4.92 12.69 5.96
N ALA A 9 -5.61 12.79 7.11
CA ALA A 9 -5.10 13.23 8.39
C ALA A 9 -4.36 12.17 9.22
N GLY A 10 -4.43 10.87 8.89
CA GLY A 10 -3.95 9.81 9.80
C GLY A 10 -2.42 9.70 9.87
N TRP A 11 -1.76 9.68 8.71
CA TRP A 11 -0.34 9.34 8.63
C TRP A 11 0.58 10.55 8.73
N LYS A 12 0.20 11.68 8.12
CA LYS A 12 0.96 12.93 8.19
C LYS A 12 1.05 13.43 9.64
N ALA A 13 -0.07 13.45 10.35
CA ALA A 13 -0.14 13.83 11.77
C ALA A 13 0.64 12.86 12.68
N PHE A 14 0.67 11.56 12.35
CA PHE A 14 1.50 10.59 13.05
C PHE A 14 2.99 10.89 12.86
N THR A 15 3.46 11.10 11.62
CA THR A 15 4.87 11.51 11.41
C THR A 15 5.21 12.84 12.04
N GLU A 16 4.34 13.85 11.96
CA GLU A 16 4.61 15.17 12.55
C GLU A 16 4.73 15.09 14.08
N ASN A 17 3.90 14.27 14.76
CA ASN A 17 4.00 14.03 16.20
C ASN A 17 5.22 13.20 16.60
N VAL A 18 5.51 12.12 15.85
CA VAL A 18 6.67 11.25 16.09
C VAL A 18 7.99 12.00 15.86
N VAL A 19 8.04 12.90 14.88
CA VAL A 19 9.23 13.71 14.56
C VAL A 19 9.36 14.95 15.49
N GLY A 20 8.27 15.36 16.15
CA GLY A 20 8.13 16.63 16.89
C GLY A 20 8.76 16.75 18.28
N GLY A 21 9.44 15.71 18.81
CA GLY A 21 10.36 15.91 19.96
C GLY A 21 10.08 15.14 21.26
N GLY A 22 9.27 14.09 21.24
CA GLY A 22 9.25 13.10 22.33
C GLY A 22 10.24 11.97 22.02
N ARG A 23 11.20 11.68 22.92
CA ARG A 23 12.16 10.56 22.77
C ARG A 23 11.42 9.28 22.36
N LEU A 24 11.54 8.87 21.10
CA LEU A 24 11.17 7.52 20.73
C LEU A 24 12.28 6.58 21.18
N GLU A 25 11.96 5.69 22.11
CA GLU A 25 12.61 4.38 22.16
C GLU A 25 12.13 3.61 20.92
N LEU A 26 12.80 3.90 19.81
CA LEU A 26 12.50 3.35 18.51
C LEU A 26 13.41 2.15 18.30
N ASP A 27 12.85 0.98 18.02
CA ASP A 27 13.62 -0.20 17.61
C ASP A 27 13.88 -0.11 16.09
N PRO A 28 15.11 0.23 15.65
CA PRO A 28 15.40 0.42 14.23
C PRO A 28 15.26 -0.89 13.45
N ALA A 29 15.61 -2.03 14.07
CA ALA A 29 15.48 -3.34 13.44
C ALA A 29 14.00 -3.70 13.22
N GLY A 30 13.14 -3.37 14.19
CA GLY A 30 11.68 -3.49 14.06
C GLY A 30 11.13 -2.67 12.89
N ILE A 31 11.56 -1.41 12.72
CA ILE A 31 11.11 -0.57 11.59
C ILE A 31 11.65 -1.08 10.26
N GLU A 32 12.92 -1.50 10.19
CA GLU A 32 13.49 -2.12 8.98
C GLU A 32 12.72 -3.38 8.57
N GLN A 33 12.31 -4.20 9.54
CA GLN A 33 11.47 -5.36 9.29
C GLN A 33 10.08 -4.96 8.77
N CYS A 34 9.47 -3.90 9.32
CA CYS A 34 8.21 -3.35 8.80
C CYS A 34 8.35 -2.86 7.36
N ILE A 35 9.41 -2.12 7.02
CA ILE A 35 9.71 -1.66 5.65
C ILE A 35 9.77 -2.86 4.70
N LYS A 36 10.51 -3.91 5.07
CA LYS A 36 10.63 -5.14 4.29
C LYS A 36 9.27 -5.80 4.06
N LEU A 37 8.47 -5.97 5.12
CA LEU A 37 7.15 -6.59 5.02
C LEU A 37 6.19 -5.76 4.14
N CYS A 38 6.25 -4.43 4.22
CA CYS A 38 5.46 -3.55 3.37
C CYS A 38 5.85 -3.72 1.89
N GLN A 39 7.16 -3.76 1.60
CA GLN A 39 7.67 -3.99 0.25
C GLN A 39 7.22 -5.36 -0.30
N GLU A 40 7.40 -6.43 0.49
CA GLU A 40 6.97 -7.77 0.10
C GLU A 40 5.46 -7.88 -0.13
N HIS A 41 4.66 -7.14 0.66
CA HIS A 41 3.22 -7.10 0.47
C HIS A 41 2.85 -6.35 -0.81
N ALA A 42 3.45 -5.18 -1.06
CA ALA A 42 3.25 -4.41 -2.28
C ALA A 42 3.58 -5.25 -3.54
N ASP A 43 4.73 -5.94 -3.53
CA ASP A 43 5.16 -6.78 -4.65
C ASP A 43 4.20 -7.97 -4.88
N ARG A 44 3.71 -8.59 -3.80
CA ARG A 44 2.69 -9.65 -3.88
C ARG A 44 1.37 -9.14 -4.45
N MET A 45 0.92 -7.96 -4.03
CA MET A 45 -0.31 -7.36 -4.53
C MET A 45 -0.18 -6.97 -6.01
N ARG A 46 0.95 -6.39 -6.42
CA ARG A 46 1.26 -6.13 -7.83
C ARG A 46 1.20 -7.40 -8.68
N LEU A 47 1.81 -8.48 -8.20
CA LEU A 47 1.78 -9.78 -8.87
C LEU A 47 0.35 -10.31 -9.01
N LEU A 48 -0.44 -10.25 -7.94
CA LEU A 48 -1.85 -10.68 -7.96
C LEU A 48 -2.70 -9.81 -8.88
N GLY A 49 -2.50 -8.49 -8.91
CA GLY A 49 -3.16 -7.60 -9.87
C GLY A 49 -2.83 -7.95 -11.32
N GLY A 50 -1.55 -8.25 -11.60
CA GLY A 50 -1.11 -8.72 -12.91
C GLY A 50 -1.70 -10.07 -13.31
N ARG A 51 -1.81 -11.01 -12.35
CA ARG A 51 -2.47 -12.30 -12.56
C ARG A 51 -3.96 -12.15 -12.78
N ALA A 52 -4.66 -11.40 -11.95
CA ALA A 52 -6.08 -11.12 -12.09
C ALA A 52 -6.41 -10.57 -13.49
N ARG A 53 -5.60 -9.63 -13.99
CA ARG A 53 -5.76 -9.08 -15.34
C ARG A 53 -5.66 -10.13 -16.45
N ARG A 54 -4.80 -11.14 -16.31
CA ARG A 54 -4.58 -12.17 -17.32
C ARG A 54 -5.51 -13.38 -17.18
N GLU A 55 -5.75 -13.79 -15.94
CA GLU A 55 -6.38 -15.07 -15.60
C GLU A 55 -7.89 -14.94 -15.36
N LEU A 56 -8.38 -13.77 -14.95
CA LEU A 56 -9.81 -13.56 -14.68
C LEU A 56 -10.57 -12.90 -15.84
N ARG A 57 -9.87 -12.59 -16.94
CA ARG A 57 -10.50 -12.10 -18.17
C ARG A 57 -11.45 -13.15 -18.71
N ALA A 58 -12.71 -12.79 -18.88
CA ALA A 58 -13.80 -13.71 -19.21
C ALA A 58 -14.44 -13.33 -20.55
N SER A 59 -13.66 -13.37 -21.63
CA SER A 59 -14.19 -13.11 -22.98
C SER A 59 -15.13 -14.21 -23.48
N ASN A 60 -15.03 -15.42 -22.91
CA ASN A 60 -15.92 -16.55 -23.18
C ASN A 60 -15.86 -17.52 -21.98
N LEU A 61 -17.00 -17.82 -21.35
CA LEU A 61 -17.12 -18.75 -20.23
C LEU A 61 -17.65 -20.13 -20.66
N GLY A 62 -18.02 -20.32 -21.93
CA GLY A 62 -18.58 -21.57 -22.44
C GLY A 62 -20.02 -21.83 -21.99
N LEU A 63 -20.77 -20.79 -21.65
CA LEU A 63 -22.15 -20.85 -21.17
C LEU A 63 -23.19 -20.75 -22.29
N GLY A 64 -22.76 -20.70 -23.55
CA GLY A 64 -23.63 -20.51 -24.71
C GLY A 64 -23.73 -19.04 -25.13
N GLU A 65 -22.65 -18.28 -24.91
CA GLU A 65 -22.51 -16.86 -25.24
C GLU A 65 -22.63 -16.56 -26.74
N GLN A 66 -22.72 -17.55 -27.62
CA GLN A 66 -23.00 -17.30 -29.03
C GLN A 66 -24.51 -17.11 -29.25
N ASP A 67 -25.32 -17.91 -28.55
CA ASP A 67 -26.74 -18.10 -28.83
C ASP A 67 -27.65 -17.51 -27.73
N ILE A 68 -27.13 -17.30 -26.53
CA ILE A 68 -27.89 -16.88 -25.35
C ILE A 68 -27.42 -15.50 -24.89
N GLU A 69 -28.30 -14.50 -25.02
CA GLU A 69 -28.01 -13.11 -24.64
C GLU A 69 -27.68 -12.94 -23.15
N SER A 70 -28.39 -13.65 -22.27
CA SER A 70 -28.08 -13.62 -20.83
C SER A 70 -26.71 -14.21 -20.51
N ALA A 71 -26.24 -15.20 -21.27
CA ALA A 71 -24.89 -15.75 -21.13
C ALA A 71 -23.82 -14.74 -21.57
N LYS A 72 -24.03 -14.03 -22.69
CA LYS A 72 -23.17 -12.90 -23.12
C LYS A 72 -23.04 -11.84 -22.04
N GLN A 73 -24.17 -11.42 -21.48
CA GLN A 73 -24.20 -10.41 -20.41
C GLN A 73 -23.51 -10.89 -19.14
N LEU A 74 -23.65 -12.16 -18.79
CA LEU A 74 -22.96 -12.74 -17.64
C LEU A 74 -21.44 -12.75 -17.86
N ALA A 75 -20.96 -13.23 -19.00
CA ALA A 75 -19.54 -13.22 -19.35
C ALA A 75 -18.95 -11.80 -19.32
N ARG A 76 -19.67 -10.82 -19.90
CA ARG A 76 -19.32 -9.39 -19.82
C ARG A 76 -19.18 -8.93 -18.36
N LYS A 77 -20.18 -9.20 -17.51
CA LYS A 77 -20.14 -8.79 -16.09
C LYS A 77 -18.98 -9.43 -15.32
N PHE A 78 -18.64 -10.68 -15.61
CA PHE A 78 -17.46 -11.33 -15.02
C PHE A 78 -16.16 -10.65 -15.45
N ASP A 79 -16.02 -10.32 -16.74
CA ASP A 79 -14.86 -9.60 -17.27
C ASP A 79 -14.73 -8.20 -16.63
N GLU A 80 -15.83 -7.46 -16.58
CA GLU A 80 -15.88 -6.13 -15.96
C GLU A 80 -15.56 -6.19 -14.47
N LYS A 81 -16.02 -7.22 -13.74
CA LYS A 81 -15.69 -7.38 -12.31
C LYS A 81 -14.23 -7.72 -12.09
N ALA A 82 -13.60 -8.42 -13.03
CA ALA A 82 -12.19 -8.76 -12.96
C ALA A 82 -11.29 -7.54 -13.19
N ILE A 83 -11.53 -6.78 -14.27
CA ILE A 83 -10.57 -5.78 -14.77
C ILE A 83 -11.13 -4.37 -14.96
N GLY A 84 -12.44 -4.19 -14.83
CA GLY A 84 -13.16 -2.94 -15.08
C GLY A 84 -13.89 -2.91 -16.41
N GLY A 85 -14.77 -1.93 -16.55
CA GLY A 85 -15.55 -1.64 -17.76
C GLY A 85 -16.46 -0.45 -17.51
N ASP A 86 -17.41 -0.22 -18.41
CA ASP A 86 -18.25 0.99 -18.38
C ASP A 86 -19.16 1.05 -17.14
N ASP A 87 -19.57 -0.10 -16.61
CA ASP A 87 -20.57 -0.21 -15.55
C ASP A 87 -19.97 -0.43 -14.14
N ILE A 88 -18.64 -0.59 -14.02
CA ILE A 88 -17.97 -0.87 -12.73
C ILE A 88 -16.77 0.06 -12.56
N GLU A 89 -16.82 0.90 -11.51
CA GLU A 89 -15.67 1.70 -11.10
C GLU A 89 -14.43 0.82 -10.86
N PHE A 90 -13.29 1.25 -11.38
CA PHE A 90 -12.05 0.47 -11.35
C PHE A 90 -11.67 -0.03 -9.94
N ALA A 91 -11.87 0.80 -8.92
CA ALA A 91 -11.59 0.45 -7.52
C ALA A 91 -12.39 -0.77 -7.01
N ASN A 92 -13.55 -1.06 -7.63
CA ASN A 92 -14.44 -2.16 -7.26
C ASN A 92 -14.15 -3.46 -8.05
N THR A 93 -13.05 -3.50 -8.79
CA THR A 93 -12.60 -4.65 -9.58
C THR A 93 -11.56 -5.46 -8.82
N ALA A 94 -11.32 -6.71 -9.21
CA ALA A 94 -10.25 -7.51 -8.61
C ALA A 94 -8.87 -6.84 -8.80
N VAL A 95 -8.59 -6.34 -10.02
CA VAL A 95 -7.35 -5.62 -10.30
C VAL A 95 -7.25 -4.34 -9.46
N GLY A 96 -8.31 -3.55 -9.39
CA GLY A 96 -8.34 -2.31 -8.62
C GLY A 96 -8.11 -2.53 -7.14
N LEU A 97 -8.71 -3.58 -6.57
CA LEU A 97 -8.48 -3.96 -5.18
C LEU A 97 -7.00 -4.25 -4.90
N PHE A 98 -6.36 -5.08 -5.72
CA PHE A 98 -4.95 -5.40 -5.54
C PHE A 98 -4.05 -4.18 -5.68
N LEU A 99 -4.32 -3.30 -6.66
CA LEU A 99 -3.55 -2.05 -6.81
C LEU A 99 -3.77 -1.10 -5.63
N ALA A 100 -4.98 -1.02 -5.08
CA ALA A 100 -5.24 -0.20 -3.89
C ALA A 100 -4.41 -0.70 -2.68
N HIS A 101 -4.33 -2.01 -2.48
CA HIS A 101 -3.48 -2.60 -1.45
C HIS A 101 -1.98 -2.40 -1.71
N GLU A 102 -1.54 -2.48 -2.97
CA GLU A 102 -0.16 -2.15 -3.36
C GLU A 102 0.19 -0.70 -3.00
N THR A 103 -0.65 0.26 -3.36
CA THR A 103 -0.46 1.67 -3.05
C THR A 103 -0.41 1.89 -1.55
N TYR A 104 -1.38 1.37 -0.81
CA TYR A 104 -1.42 1.50 0.65
C TYR A 104 -0.16 0.96 1.33
N ALA A 105 0.33 -0.21 0.89
CA ALA A 105 1.56 -0.80 1.42
C ALA A 105 2.80 0.04 1.08
N SER A 106 2.85 0.61 -0.12
CA SER A 106 3.94 1.47 -0.58
C SER A 106 3.98 2.80 0.18
N ASP A 107 2.81 3.37 0.48
CA ASP A 107 2.68 4.58 1.28
C ASP A 107 3.17 4.32 2.71
N MET A 108 2.70 3.24 3.34
CA MET A 108 3.13 2.84 4.68
C MET A 108 4.64 2.56 4.75
N LYS A 109 5.22 1.94 3.72
CA LYS A 109 6.68 1.76 3.59
C LYS A 109 7.41 3.09 3.63
N SER A 110 6.99 4.04 2.79
CA SER A 110 7.60 5.36 2.68
C SER A 110 7.57 6.12 4.02
N MET A 111 6.51 5.93 4.80
CA MET A 111 6.39 6.49 6.14
C MET A 111 7.40 5.89 7.11
N PHE A 112 7.55 4.56 7.14
CA PHE A 112 8.55 3.91 7.97
C PHE A 112 9.98 4.31 7.58
N GLU A 113 10.27 4.45 6.28
CA GLU A 113 11.55 4.96 5.79
C GLU A 113 11.82 6.39 6.30
N ALA A 114 10.80 7.27 6.24
CA ALA A 114 10.92 8.64 6.75
C ALA A 114 11.16 8.69 8.26
N VAL A 115 10.44 7.89 9.04
CA VAL A 115 10.62 7.80 10.50
C VAL A 115 12.03 7.30 10.85
N LEU A 116 12.50 6.24 10.18
CA LEU A 116 13.84 5.68 10.41
C LEU A 116 14.95 6.67 10.06
N ALA A 117 14.80 7.42 8.96
CA ALA A 117 15.74 8.46 8.58
C ALA A 117 15.84 9.55 9.66
N ARG A 118 14.70 10.05 10.16
CA ARG A 118 14.64 11.05 11.22
C ARG A 118 15.24 10.57 12.54
N TYR A 119 14.97 9.33 12.91
CA TYR A 119 15.57 8.72 14.10
C TYR A 119 17.10 8.69 14.01
N ARG A 120 17.65 8.25 12.87
CA ARG A 120 19.10 8.20 12.65
C ARG A 120 19.74 9.59 12.66
N GLU A 121 19.07 10.61 12.11
CA GLU A 121 19.52 12.01 12.19
C GLU A 121 19.60 12.50 13.64
N GLN A 122 18.58 12.21 14.46
CA GLN A 122 18.53 12.62 15.87
C GLN A 122 19.58 11.90 16.73
N ASP A 123 19.77 10.60 16.50
CA ASP A 123 20.76 9.79 17.22
C ASP A 123 22.18 10.29 16.93
N ALA A 124 22.51 10.54 15.66
CA ALA A 124 23.80 11.11 15.25
C ALA A 124 24.03 12.51 15.86
N ALA A 125 23.01 13.38 15.87
CA ALA A 125 23.08 14.70 16.47
C ALA A 125 23.29 14.64 18.00
N THR A 126 22.68 13.67 18.67
CA THR A 126 22.83 13.45 20.11
C THR A 126 24.22 12.91 20.45
N ALA A 127 24.71 11.93 19.68
CA ALA A 127 26.06 11.39 19.82
C ALA A 127 27.14 12.48 19.62
N ALA A 128 26.97 13.34 18.61
CA ALA A 128 27.89 14.46 18.37
C ALA A 128 27.94 15.46 19.54
N ARG A 129 26.78 15.81 20.12
CA ARG A 129 26.70 16.71 21.30
C ARG A 129 27.35 16.10 22.54
N LEU A 130 27.15 14.80 22.79
CA LEU A 130 27.79 14.11 23.92
C LEU A 130 29.31 14.01 23.73
N GLY A 131 29.76 13.72 22.51
CA GLY A 131 31.18 13.71 22.17
C GLY A 131 31.86 15.07 22.38
N SER A 132 31.19 16.18 22.05
CA SER A 132 31.77 17.51 22.26
C SER A 132 31.84 17.92 23.73
N VAL A 133 30.91 17.45 24.57
CA VAL A 133 30.91 17.71 26.03
C VAL A 133 31.97 16.86 26.73
N GLY A 134 32.17 15.61 26.30
CA GLY A 134 33.20 14.71 26.87
C GLY A 134 34.65 15.11 26.56
N VAL A 135 34.88 15.94 25.55
CA VAL A 135 36.21 16.47 25.18
C VAL A 135 36.59 17.73 25.97
N GLN A 136 35.64 18.35 26.69
CA GLN A 136 35.85 19.58 27.47
C GLN A 136 36.04 19.34 28.98
N LEU A 137 36.10 18.08 29.44
CA LEU A 137 36.39 17.69 30.82
C LEU A 137 37.76 16.99 30.90
#